data_AF-I5AQM4-F1
#
_entry.id   AF-I5AQM4-F1
#
_cell.length_a   1.000
_cell.length_b   1.000
_cell.length_c   1.000
_cell.angle_alpha   90.00
_cell.angle_beta   90.00
_cell.angle_gamma   90.00
#
_symmetry.space_group_name_H-M   'P 1'
#
loop_
_entity.id
_entity.type
_entity.pdbx_description
1 polymer ?
#
loop_
_entity_poly.entity_id
_entity_poly.type
_entity_poly.pdbx_seq_one_letter_code
_entity_poly.pdbx_strand_id
1 'polypeptide(L)'
;MIRYVQTLRKLTVNQTEMETEQMDKAAYRRIAKIYENDAKILRMKNYIQHGKITTYDHVKRVAETSYMLNHRFKFKANDEELIKGAFLHDYFLYDWHQWRGPLHGFYHPKAALENAERDFILSEREKNIIRSHMWPLTLGNIPRCREAWIVSAADKICSLKETFMMRR
;
A
#
# COMPACT_ATOMS: atom_id res chain seq x y z
N MET A 1 -18.25 -5.13 -44.00
CA MET A 1 -16.79 -4.91 -43.86
C MET A 1 -16.43 -4.02 -42.65
N ILE A 2 -17.03 -2.83 -42.49
CA ILE A 2 -16.71 -1.90 -41.36
C ILE A 2 -16.96 -2.50 -39.97
N ARG A 3 -18.09 -3.19 -39.75
CA ARG A 3 -18.40 -3.84 -38.46
C ARG A 3 -17.40 -4.93 -38.08
N TYR A 4 -16.89 -5.68 -39.07
CA TYR A 4 -15.91 -6.75 -38.84
C TYR A 4 -14.56 -6.18 -38.37
N VAL A 5 -14.09 -5.10 -39.02
CA VAL A 5 -12.85 -4.40 -38.62
C VAL A 5 -12.97 -3.79 -37.22
N GLN A 6 -14.12 -3.22 -36.86
CA GLN A 6 -14.36 -2.68 -35.52
C GLN A 6 -14.35 -3.77 -34.43
N THR A 7 -14.94 -4.94 -34.70
CA THR A 7 -14.93 -6.07 -33.77
C THR A 7 -13.52 -6.62 -33.57
N LEU A 8 -12.76 -6.84 -34.65
CA LEU A 8 -11.37 -7.28 -34.55
C LEU A 8 -10.51 -6.29 -33.76
N ARG A 9 -10.66 -4.98 -34.00
CA ARG A 9 -9.95 -3.94 -33.23
C ARG A 9 -10.28 -3.99 -31.75
N LYS A 10 -11.56 -4.17 -31.37
CA LYS A 10 -11.96 -4.32 -29.96
C LYS A 10 -11.38 -5.57 -29.31
N LEU A 11 -11.39 -6.70 -30.02
CA LEU A 11 -10.80 -7.95 -29.54
C LEU A 11 -9.30 -7.80 -29.30
N THR A 12 -8.57 -7.20 -30.25
CA THR A 12 -7.13 -6.95 -30.10
C THR A 12 -6.83 -6.01 -28.93
N VAL A 13 -7.60 -4.92 -28.77
CA VAL A 13 -7.43 -3.99 -27.64
C VAL A 13 -7.67 -4.72 -26.30
N ASN A 14 -8.76 -5.47 -26.16
CA ASN A 14 -9.05 -6.22 -24.93
C ASN A 14 -7.96 -7.26 -24.62
N GLN A 15 -7.42 -7.91 -25.66
CA GLN A 15 -6.36 -8.90 -25.50
C GLN A 15 -5.05 -8.25 -25.03
N THR A 16 -4.68 -7.10 -25.61
CA THR A 16 -3.52 -6.32 -25.16
C THR A 16 -3.70 -5.76 -23.74
N GLU A 17 -4.91 -5.34 -23.36
CA GLU A 17 -5.20 -4.87 -22.00
C GLU A 17 -5.10 -5.99 -20.97
N MET A 18 -5.62 -7.19 -21.28
CA MET A 18 -5.46 -8.37 -20.42
C MET A 18 -4.00 -8.79 -20.27
N GLU A 19 -3.24 -8.84 -21.37
CA GLU A 19 -1.81 -9.18 -21.34
C GLU A 19 -1.02 -8.18 -20.49
N THR A 20 -1.31 -6.88 -20.64
CA THR A 20 -0.71 -5.81 -19.83
C THR A 20 -1.05 -5.97 -18.35
N GLU A 21 -2.33 -6.21 -18.02
CA GLU A 21 -2.76 -6.42 -16.63
C GLU A 21 -2.10 -7.67 -16.01
N GLN A 22 -1.94 -8.74 -16.79
CA GLN A 22 -1.30 -9.96 -16.33
C GLN A 22 0.20 -9.78 -16.10
N MET A 23 0.88 -9.01 -16.98
CA MET A 23 2.27 -8.62 -16.81
C MET A 23 2.48 -7.71 -15.59
N ASP A 24 1.60 -6.74 -15.37
CA ASP A 24 1.63 -5.85 -14.20
C ASP A 24 1.45 -6.64 -12.89
N LYS A 25 0.50 -7.59 -12.87
CA LYS A 25 0.33 -8.48 -11.71
C LYS A 25 1.57 -9.34 -11.47
N ALA A 26 2.22 -9.84 -12.52
CA ALA A 26 3.45 -10.60 -12.38
C ALA A 26 4.60 -9.74 -11.84
N ALA A 27 4.73 -8.49 -12.30
CA ALA A 27 5.73 -7.55 -11.83
C ALA A 27 5.54 -7.18 -10.36
N TYR A 28 4.34 -6.78 -9.96
CA TYR A 28 3.99 -6.54 -8.57
C TYR A 28 4.32 -7.76 -7.69
N ARG A 29 3.88 -8.96 -8.09
CA ARG A 29 4.11 -10.19 -7.31
C ARG A 29 5.59 -10.50 -7.11
N ARG A 30 6.46 -10.22 -8.08
CA ARG A 30 7.91 -10.46 -7.94
C ARG A 30 8.49 -9.65 -6.78
N ILE A 31 8.10 -8.38 -6.65
CA ILE A 31 8.57 -7.49 -5.58
C ILE A 31 7.85 -7.82 -4.26
N ALA A 32 6.53 -7.91 -4.28
CA ALA A 32 5.70 -8.12 -3.09
C ALA A 32 6.02 -9.44 -2.37
N LYS A 33 6.36 -10.51 -3.11
CA LYS A 33 6.68 -11.83 -2.54
C LYS A 33 7.82 -11.80 -1.52
N ILE A 34 8.74 -10.84 -1.63
CA ILE A 34 9.83 -10.65 -0.66
C ILE A 34 9.23 -10.32 0.72
N TYR A 35 8.29 -9.37 0.76
CA TYR A 35 7.66 -8.90 2.00
C TYR A 35 6.56 -9.84 2.50
N GLU A 36 5.81 -10.48 1.60
CA GLU A 36 4.77 -11.45 1.97
C GLU A 36 5.33 -12.69 2.70
N ASN A 37 6.59 -13.05 2.46
CA ASN A 37 7.25 -14.18 3.12
C ASN A 37 8.21 -13.77 4.25
N ASP A 38 8.34 -12.46 4.52
CA ASP A 38 9.22 -11.98 5.57
C ASP A 38 8.58 -12.23 6.94
N ALA A 39 9.27 -12.99 7.81
CA ALA A 39 8.77 -13.36 9.12
C ALA A 39 8.47 -12.14 10.02
N LYS A 40 9.21 -11.04 9.86
CA LYS A 40 8.99 -9.81 10.62
C LYS A 40 7.73 -9.10 10.14
N ILE A 41 7.46 -9.06 8.83
CA ILE A 41 6.21 -8.53 8.28
C ILE A 41 5.02 -9.39 8.71
N LEU A 42 5.16 -10.72 8.69
CA LEU A 42 4.10 -11.65 9.09
C LEU A 42 3.61 -11.48 10.54
N ARG A 43 4.42 -10.87 11.42
CA ARG A 43 3.99 -10.50 12.79
C ARG A 43 2.77 -9.57 12.80
N MET A 44 2.57 -8.78 11.74
CA MET A 44 1.42 -7.87 11.61
C MET A 44 0.07 -8.60 11.55
N LYS A 45 0.04 -9.92 11.31
CA LYS A 45 -1.17 -10.74 11.37
C LYS A 45 -1.76 -10.83 12.78
N ASN A 46 -0.97 -10.54 13.81
CA ASN A 46 -1.40 -10.63 15.20
C ASN A 46 -2.13 -9.38 15.69
N TYR A 47 -2.24 -8.33 14.87
CA TYR A 47 -2.84 -7.06 15.25
C TYR A 47 -3.99 -6.72 14.29
N ILE A 48 -5.09 -6.22 14.83
CA ILE A 48 -6.26 -5.82 14.05
C ILE A 48 -6.11 -4.35 13.66
N GLN A 49 -6.37 -4.06 12.39
CA GLN A 49 -6.41 -2.70 11.85
C GLN A 49 -7.86 -2.18 11.79
N HIS A 50 -8.73 -2.88 11.05
CA HIS A 50 -10.11 -2.45 10.80
C HIS A 50 -11.09 -3.63 10.87
N GLY A 51 -12.04 -3.60 11.81
CA GLY A 51 -13.04 -4.67 11.95
C GLY A 51 -12.38 -6.02 12.28
N LYS A 52 -12.34 -6.94 11.31
CA LYS A 52 -11.63 -8.23 11.42
C LYS A 52 -10.35 -8.30 10.57
N ILE A 53 -10.00 -7.20 9.91
CA ILE A 53 -8.84 -7.12 9.02
C ILE A 53 -7.58 -6.92 9.87
N THR A 54 -6.61 -7.81 9.69
CA THR A 54 -5.30 -7.67 10.33
C THR A 54 -4.50 -6.52 9.71
N THR A 55 -3.55 -5.96 10.44
CA THR A 55 -2.63 -4.94 9.90
C THR A 55 -1.85 -5.51 8.70
N TYR A 56 -1.52 -6.80 8.70
CA TYR A 56 -0.91 -7.47 7.54
C TYR A 56 -1.81 -7.41 6.29
N ASP A 57 -3.08 -7.78 6.43
CA ASP A 57 -4.02 -7.81 5.30
C ASP A 57 -4.27 -6.40 4.76
N HIS A 58 -4.33 -5.41 5.66
CA HIS A 58 -4.43 -4.00 5.29
C HIS A 58 -3.24 -3.56 4.45
N VAL A 59 -2.00 -3.69 4.95
CA VAL A 59 -0.82 -3.19 4.22
C VAL A 59 -0.60 -3.92 2.90
N LYS A 60 -0.97 -5.21 2.82
CA LYS A 60 -0.93 -5.96 1.56
C LYS A 60 -1.86 -5.34 0.52
N ARG A 61 -3.10 -4.98 0.88
CA ARG A 61 -4.04 -4.32 -0.03
C ARG A 61 -3.59 -2.91 -0.39
N VAL A 62 -2.99 -2.17 0.55
CA VAL A 62 -2.41 -0.85 0.28
C VAL A 62 -1.26 -0.96 -0.71
N ALA A 63 -0.39 -1.96 -0.59
CA ALA A 63 0.71 -2.17 -1.52
C ALA A 63 0.22 -2.50 -2.94
N GLU A 64 -0.76 -3.40 -3.08
CA GLU A 64 -1.37 -3.72 -4.38
C GLU A 64 -2.06 -2.50 -5.00
N THR A 65 -2.88 -1.79 -4.22
CA THR A 65 -3.58 -0.58 -4.66
C THR A 65 -2.59 0.51 -5.06
N SER A 66 -1.52 0.72 -4.29
CA SER A 66 -0.47 1.70 -4.58
C SER A 66 0.19 1.42 -5.93
N TYR A 67 0.58 0.18 -6.19
CA TYR A 67 1.16 -0.23 -7.47
C TYR A 67 0.19 0.03 -8.62
N MET A 68 -1.08 -0.38 -8.47
CA MET A 68 -2.11 -0.15 -9.49
C MET A 68 -2.30 1.34 -9.77
N LEU A 69 -2.34 2.20 -8.75
CA LEU A 69 -2.45 3.65 -8.92
C LEU A 69 -1.23 4.23 -9.65
N ASN A 70 -0.02 3.80 -9.28
CA ASN A 70 1.22 4.27 -9.92
C ASN A 70 1.21 4.03 -11.44
N HIS A 71 0.81 2.84 -11.86
CA HIS A 71 0.81 2.42 -13.27
C HIS A 71 -0.41 2.97 -14.03
N ARG A 72 -1.61 2.91 -13.43
CA ARG A 72 -2.85 3.41 -14.06
C ARG A 72 -2.77 4.90 -14.39
N PHE A 73 -2.20 5.70 -13.48
CA PHE A 73 -2.06 7.14 -13.65
C PHE A 73 -0.67 7.57 -14.14
N LYS A 74 0.23 6.61 -14.40
CA LYS A 74 1.58 6.86 -14.91
C LYS A 74 2.35 7.87 -14.05
N PHE A 75 2.26 7.74 -12.73
CA PHE A 75 2.96 8.63 -11.80
C PHE A 75 4.49 8.43 -11.82
N LYS A 76 4.97 7.29 -12.35
CA LYS A 76 6.39 6.96 -12.50
C LYS A 76 7.15 7.03 -11.17
N ALA A 77 6.48 6.63 -10.08
CA ALA A 77 7.13 6.39 -8.80
C ALA A 77 7.97 5.10 -8.88
N ASN A 78 8.99 4.97 -8.03
CA ASN A 78 9.80 3.75 -7.96
C ASN A 78 9.00 2.60 -7.33
N ASP A 79 8.76 1.53 -8.09
CA ASP A 79 7.90 0.43 -7.63
C ASP A 79 8.45 -0.33 -6.41
N GLU A 80 9.77 -0.48 -6.29
CA GLU A 80 10.39 -1.19 -5.16
C GLU A 80 10.22 -0.40 -3.86
N GLU A 81 10.58 0.89 -3.87
CA GLU A 81 10.42 1.78 -2.71
C GLU A 81 8.95 2.01 -2.38
N LEU A 82 8.08 2.09 -3.39
CA LEU A 82 6.62 2.20 -3.22
C LEU A 82 6.05 0.98 -2.51
N ILE A 83 6.34 -0.23 -3.01
CA ILE A 83 5.82 -1.47 -2.44
C ILE A 83 6.38 -1.68 -1.03
N LYS A 84 7.70 -1.49 -0.82
CA LYS A 84 8.32 -1.65 0.50
C LYS A 84 7.76 -0.65 1.51
N GLY A 85 7.68 0.63 1.14
CA GLY A 85 7.09 1.65 1.99
C GLY A 85 5.62 1.37 2.31
N ALA A 86 4.86 0.85 1.36
CA ALA A 86 3.47 0.44 1.58
C ALA A 86 3.35 -0.75 2.55
N PHE A 87 4.23 -1.75 2.50
CA PHE A 87 4.25 -2.84 3.49
C PHE A 87 4.60 -2.36 4.90
N LEU A 88 5.37 -1.26 5.01
CA LEU A 88 5.91 -0.79 6.27
C LEU A 88 5.18 0.42 6.89
N HIS A 89 4.25 1.05 6.18
CA HIS A 89 3.63 2.31 6.65
C HIS A 89 2.92 2.15 8.01
N ASP A 90 2.36 0.97 8.25
CA ASP A 90 1.65 0.58 9.47
C ASP A 90 2.42 -0.48 10.30
N TYR A 91 3.75 -0.50 10.20
CA TYR A 91 4.61 -1.44 10.93
C TYR A 91 4.74 -1.15 12.44
N PHE A 92 3.65 -0.80 13.12
CA PHE A 92 3.64 -0.35 14.52
C PHE A 92 3.67 -1.51 15.54
N LEU A 93 3.24 -2.73 15.15
CA LEU A 93 3.40 -3.98 15.91
C LEU A 93 2.80 -4.00 17.34
N TYR A 94 1.62 -3.40 17.52
CA TYR A 94 0.83 -3.48 18.76
C TYR A 94 -0.66 -3.42 18.45
N ASP A 95 -1.53 -3.92 19.34
CA ASP A 95 -2.97 -3.74 19.15
C ASP A 95 -3.40 -2.33 19.59
N TRP A 96 -3.75 -1.49 18.63
CA TRP A 96 -4.12 -0.10 18.91
C TRP A 96 -5.47 0.03 19.63
N HIS A 97 -6.32 -1.00 19.59
CA HIS A 97 -7.58 -1.01 20.35
C HIS A 97 -7.35 -1.13 21.86
N GLN A 98 -6.19 -1.62 22.28
CA GLN A 98 -5.79 -1.75 23.68
C GLN A 98 -4.82 -0.64 24.11
N TRP A 99 -4.40 0.20 23.17
CA TRP A 99 -3.44 1.27 23.41
C TRP A 99 -4.05 2.39 24.27
N ARG A 100 -3.35 2.76 25.34
CA ARG A 100 -3.75 3.82 26.29
C ARG A 100 -2.87 5.07 26.20
N GLY A 101 -1.97 5.14 25.22
CA GLY A 101 -1.10 6.30 25.03
C GLY A 101 -1.74 7.40 24.18
N PRO A 102 -0.93 8.21 23.47
CA PRO A 102 -1.44 9.28 22.61
C PRO A 102 -2.37 8.75 21.52
N LEU A 103 -3.17 9.66 20.93
CA LEU A 103 -4.08 9.34 19.84
C LEU A 103 -3.35 8.57 18.74
N HIS A 104 -3.79 7.32 18.50
CA HIS A 104 -3.10 6.36 17.62
C HIS A 104 -2.81 6.95 16.24
N GLY A 105 -3.78 7.63 15.62
CA GLY A 105 -3.64 8.24 14.28
C GLY A 105 -2.51 9.29 14.15
N PHE A 106 -2.08 9.90 15.26
CA PHE A 106 -0.98 10.87 15.27
C PHE A 106 0.36 10.25 15.68
N TYR A 107 0.32 9.06 16.29
CA TYR A 107 1.49 8.43 16.89
C TYR A 107 2.03 7.25 16.07
N HIS A 108 1.16 6.43 15.48
CA HIS A 108 1.63 5.22 14.79
C HIS A 108 2.58 5.46 13.61
N PRO A 109 2.57 6.58 12.86
CA PRO A 109 3.59 6.79 11.83
C PRO A 109 5.00 6.85 12.41
N LYS A 110 5.13 7.38 13.63
CA LYS A 110 6.39 7.41 14.37
C LYS A 110 6.78 6.01 14.85
N ALA A 111 5.86 5.30 15.50
CA ALA A 111 6.13 3.94 15.98
C ALA A 111 6.46 2.96 14.83
N ALA A 112 5.75 3.07 13.71
CA ALA A 112 6.00 2.29 12.51
C ALA A 112 7.38 2.58 11.93
N LEU A 113 7.77 3.86 11.85
CA LEU A 113 9.11 4.24 11.38
C LEU A 113 10.21 3.70 12.30
N GLU A 114 10.07 3.87 13.62
CA GLU A 114 11.06 3.37 14.61
C GLU A 114 11.23 1.85 14.51
N ASN A 115 10.13 1.10 14.40
CA ASN A 115 10.19 -0.34 14.21
C ASN A 115 10.82 -0.73 12.87
N ALA A 116 10.46 -0.03 11.80
CA ALA A 116 10.95 -0.32 10.46
C ALA A 116 12.45 -0.01 10.32
N GLU A 117 12.93 1.10 10.89
CA GLU A 117 14.36 1.45 10.92
C GLU A 117 15.19 0.48 11.76
N ARG A 118 14.61 -0.09 12.83
CA ARG A 118 15.25 -1.15 13.60
C ARG A 118 15.39 -2.44 12.79
N ASP A 119 14.34 -2.81 12.06
CA ASP A 119 14.20 -4.13 11.48
C ASP A 119 14.65 -4.23 10.00
N PHE A 120 14.74 -3.10 9.29
CA PHE A 120 15.04 -3.00 7.86
C PHE A 120 15.95 -1.81 7.54
N ILE A 121 16.74 -1.93 6.47
CA ILE A 121 17.47 -0.78 5.90
C ILE A 121 16.50 0.01 5.05
N LEU A 122 16.28 1.29 5.37
CA LEU A 122 15.31 2.14 4.68
C LEU A 122 15.97 3.25 3.86
N SER A 123 15.44 3.50 2.67
CA SER A 123 15.73 4.70 1.90
C SER A 123 15.00 5.92 2.46
N GLU A 124 15.45 7.12 2.12
CA GLU A 124 14.77 8.35 2.53
C GLU A 124 13.34 8.47 1.96
N ARG A 125 13.05 7.84 0.81
CA ARG A 125 11.68 7.77 0.26
C ARG A 125 10.81 6.84 1.09
N GLU A 126 11.31 5.66 1.45
CA GLU A 126 10.60 4.69 2.29
C GLU A 126 10.29 5.28 3.67
N LYS A 127 11.27 5.94 4.30
CA LYS A 127 11.04 6.68 5.54
C LYS A 127 9.99 7.78 5.35
N ASN A 128 10.00 8.48 4.22
CA ASN A 128 8.99 9.50 3.93
C ASN A 128 7.59 8.92 3.77
N ILE A 129 7.44 7.78 3.09
CA ILE A 129 6.18 7.06 3.00
C ILE A 129 5.65 6.78 4.42
N ILE A 130 6.44 6.11 5.25
CA ILE A 130 6.01 5.69 6.59
C ILE A 130 5.65 6.90 7.45
N ARG A 131 6.49 7.94 7.52
CA ARG A 131 6.24 9.09 8.42
C ARG A 131 5.08 9.99 8.00
N SER A 132 4.73 10.03 6.71
CA SER A 132 3.78 11.01 6.15
C SER A 132 2.48 10.40 5.63
N HIS A 133 2.32 9.08 5.66
CA HIS A 133 1.13 8.44 5.10
C HIS A 133 -0.17 8.96 5.73
N MET A 134 -0.16 9.38 7.01
CA MET A 134 -1.32 9.96 7.69
C MET A 134 -1.67 11.41 7.31
N TRP A 135 -0.94 12.07 6.41
CA TRP A 135 -1.36 13.36 5.90
C TRP A 135 -2.80 13.29 5.31
N PRO A 136 -3.67 14.30 5.52
CA PRO A 136 -3.44 15.58 6.22
C PRO A 136 -3.65 15.55 7.74
N LEU A 137 -3.94 14.40 8.36
CA LEU A 137 -4.13 14.32 9.82
C LEU A 137 -2.86 14.79 10.57
N THR A 138 -1.69 14.33 10.13
CA THR A 138 -0.40 14.77 10.66
C THR A 138 0.12 15.97 9.87
N LEU A 139 -0.41 17.17 10.18
CA LEU A 139 -0.09 18.42 9.45
C LEU A 139 1.41 18.71 9.31
N GLY A 140 2.24 18.29 10.28
CA GLY A 140 3.70 18.46 10.24
C GLY A 140 4.46 17.50 9.31
N ASN A 141 3.81 16.43 8.84
CA ASN A 141 4.44 15.37 8.03
C ASN A 141 3.83 15.34 6.62
N ILE A 142 4.19 16.31 5.79
CA ILE A 142 3.74 16.39 4.40
C ILE A 142 4.48 15.36 3.53
N PRO A 143 3.80 14.62 2.64
CA PRO A 143 4.45 13.75 1.66
C PRO A 143 5.37 14.54 0.71
N ARG A 144 6.62 14.11 0.58
CA ARG A 144 7.67 14.82 -0.18
C ARG A 144 8.10 14.09 -1.45
N CYS A 145 7.67 12.84 -1.63
CA CYS A 145 7.90 12.07 -2.84
C CYS A 145 6.58 11.51 -3.38
N ARG A 146 6.59 11.06 -4.64
CA ARG A 146 5.40 10.55 -5.32
C ARG A 146 4.88 9.30 -4.64
N GLU A 147 5.79 8.44 -4.19
CA GLU A 147 5.50 7.21 -3.48
C GLU A 147 4.68 7.49 -2.22
N ALA A 148 5.10 8.49 -1.43
CA ALA A 148 4.41 8.86 -0.20
C ALA A 148 3.00 9.40 -0.46
N TRP A 149 2.81 10.19 -1.54
CA TRP A 149 1.48 10.62 -1.97
C TRP A 149 0.59 9.45 -2.39
N ILE A 150 1.13 8.51 -3.16
CA ILE A 150 0.40 7.33 -3.65
C ILE A 150 0.00 6.43 -2.48
N VAL A 151 0.93 6.09 -1.59
CA VAL A 151 0.64 5.23 -0.43
C VAL A 151 -0.34 5.90 0.51
N SER A 152 -0.19 7.22 0.77
CA SER A 152 -1.16 7.96 1.56
C SER A 152 -2.56 7.84 0.95
N ALA A 153 -2.73 8.08 -0.34
CA ALA A 153 -4.05 7.95 -0.98
C ALA A 153 -4.59 6.51 -0.95
N ALA A 154 -3.75 5.51 -1.24
CA ALA A 154 -4.11 4.10 -1.26
C ALA A 154 -4.56 3.61 0.13
N ASP A 155 -3.86 4.00 1.19
CA ASP A 155 -4.26 3.73 2.58
C ASP A 155 -5.69 4.21 2.84
N LYS A 156 -6.03 5.47 2.53
CA LYS A 156 -7.38 5.99 2.79
C LYS A 156 -8.43 5.23 1.98
N ILE A 157 -8.15 4.88 0.74
CA ILE A 157 -9.06 4.09 -0.11
C ILE A 157 -9.31 2.70 0.51
N CYS A 158 -8.23 2.01 0.93
CA CYS A 158 -8.33 0.70 1.56
C CYS A 158 -9.05 0.78 2.91
N SER A 159 -8.65 1.71 3.77
CA SER A 159 -9.22 1.95 5.10
C SER A 159 -10.73 2.25 5.04
N LEU A 160 -11.18 3.10 4.11
CA LEU A 160 -12.60 3.36 3.86
C LEU A 160 -13.33 2.09 3.42
N LYS A 161 -12.80 1.37 2.43
CA LYS A 161 -13.42 0.15 1.92
C LYS A 161 -13.53 -0.93 3.00
N GLU A 162 -12.49 -1.13 3.78
CA GLU A 162 -12.43 -2.11 4.86
C GLU A 162 -13.44 -1.76 5.96
N THR A 163 -13.49 -0.49 6.35
CA THR A 163 -14.39 0.01 7.39
C THR A 163 -15.87 -0.04 6.98
N PHE A 164 -16.21 0.28 5.74
CA PHE A 164 -17.61 0.36 5.31
C PHE A 164 -18.13 -0.93 4.66
N MET A 165 -17.28 -1.70 3.99
CA MET A 165 -17.70 -2.83 3.16
C MET A 165 -17.22 -4.19 3.69
N MET A 166 -16.20 -4.25 4.56
CA MET A 166 -15.59 -5.50 5.04
C MET A 166 -15.71 -5.70 6.56
N ARG A 167 -16.64 -5.00 7.20
CA ARG A 167 -16.86 -5.06 8.66
C ARG A 167 -17.47 -6.37 9.18
N ARG A 168 -17.85 -7.31 8.31
CA ARG A 168 -18.59 -8.55 8.67
C ARG A 168 -17.67 -9.77 8.75
#